data_AF-A0A4R3MLA1-F1
#
_entry.id   AF-A0A4R3MLA1-F1
#
_cell.length_a   1.000
_cell.length_b   1.000
_cell.length_c   1.000
_cell.angle_alpha   90.00
_cell.angle_beta   90.00
_cell.angle_gamma   90.00
#
_symmetry.space_group_name_H-M   'P 1'
#
loop_
_entity.id
_entity.type
_entity.pdbx_description
1 polymer ?
#
loop_
_entity_poly.entity_id
_entity_poly.type
_entity_poly.pdbx_seq_one_letter_code
_entity_poly.pdbx_strand_id
1 'polypeptide(L)'
;MKLELDEFIEEIKAEIAGYEEIDEKLIIEWEKNFREVIKTYKDPKGRVKREKNSIYIVLEDESEIFRVADQYFSAVDGDEIKEYWAGFQL
;
A
#
# COMPACT_ATOMS: atom_id res chain seq x y z
N MET A 1 -10.46 11.29 -2.97
CA MET A 1 -11.34 10.25 -2.35
C MET A 1 -10.84 9.85 -0.95
N LYS A 2 -11.65 9.14 -0.16
CA LYS A 2 -11.29 8.66 1.19
C LYS A 2 -11.75 7.21 1.33
N LEU A 3 -10.83 6.31 1.64
CA LEU A 3 -11.11 4.88 1.84
C LEU A 3 -10.81 4.48 3.27
N GLU A 4 -11.55 3.51 3.79
CA GLU A 4 -11.14 2.83 5.03
C GLU A 4 -9.86 2.03 4.77
N LEU A 5 -9.04 1.82 5.80
CA LEU A 5 -7.74 1.14 5.65
C LEU A 5 -7.88 -0.25 5.00
N ASP A 6 -8.88 -1.03 5.43
CA ASP A 6 -9.09 -2.37 4.88
C ASP A 6 -9.58 -2.31 3.43
N GLU A 7 -10.43 -1.35 3.08
CA GLU A 7 -10.84 -1.09 1.70
C GLU A 7 -9.64 -0.72 0.83
N PHE A 8 -8.81 0.22 1.27
CA PHE A 8 -7.58 0.60 0.56
C PHE A 8 -6.63 -0.59 0.35
N ILE A 9 -6.47 -1.44 1.36
CA ILE A 9 -5.64 -2.64 1.28
C ILE A 9 -6.18 -3.62 0.24
N GLU A 10 -7.49 -3.89 0.25
CA GLU A 10 -8.10 -4.82 -0.70
C GLU A 10 -8.02 -4.31 -2.15
N GLU A 11 -8.20 -3.01 -2.39
CA GLU A 11 -8.02 -2.42 -3.72
C GLU A 11 -6.57 -2.62 -4.21
N ILE A 12 -5.56 -2.31 -3.38
CA ILE A 12 -4.16 -2.57 -3.76
C ILE A 12 -3.91 -4.05 -4.01
N LYS A 13 -4.41 -4.94 -3.14
CA LYS A 13 -4.26 -6.39 -3.29
C LYS A 13 -4.85 -6.89 -4.60
N ALA A 14 -6.01 -6.37 -4.99
CA ALA A 14 -6.65 -6.71 -6.26
C ALA A 14 -5.78 -6.27 -7.45
N GLU A 15 -5.22 -5.06 -7.40
CA GLU A 15 -4.32 -4.56 -8.45
C GLU A 15 -3.02 -5.38 -8.53
N ILE A 16 -2.35 -5.63 -7.40
CA ILE A 16 -1.10 -6.39 -7.42
C ILE A 16 -1.29 -7.85 -7.83
N ALA A 17 -2.46 -8.44 -7.59
CA ALA A 17 -2.81 -9.78 -8.05
C ALA A 17 -2.90 -9.87 -9.59
N GLY A 18 -2.95 -8.73 -10.28
CA GLY A 18 -2.94 -8.65 -11.74
C GLY A 18 -1.56 -8.86 -12.37
N TYR A 19 -0.46 -8.73 -11.62
CA TYR A 19 0.90 -8.95 -12.14
C TYR A 19 1.29 -10.42 -12.01
N GLU A 20 1.90 -10.97 -13.06
CA GLU A 20 2.26 -12.39 -13.15
C GLU A 20 3.36 -12.77 -12.15
N GLU A 21 4.24 -11.82 -11.83
CA GLU A 21 5.39 -11.95 -10.95
C GLU A 21 5.00 -11.93 -9.45
N ILE A 22 3.78 -11.50 -9.14
CA ILE A 22 3.29 -11.38 -7.77
C ILE A 22 2.37 -12.56 -7.44
N ASP A 23 2.91 -13.52 -6.70
CA ASP A 23 2.14 -14.64 -6.18
C ASP A 23 1.35 -14.29 -4.91
N GLU A 24 0.44 -15.19 -4.51
CA GLU A 24 -0.39 -15.03 -3.30
C GLU A 24 0.44 -14.78 -2.03
N LYS A 25 1.65 -15.35 -1.95
CA LYS A 25 2.52 -15.17 -0.80
C LYS A 25 3.02 -13.72 -0.72
N LEU A 26 3.45 -13.14 -1.84
CA LEU A 26 3.88 -11.75 -1.90
C LEU A 26 2.75 -10.77 -1.59
N ILE A 27 1.50 -11.10 -1.94
CA ILE A 27 0.31 -10.31 -1.60
C ILE A 27 0.07 -10.31 -0.08
N ILE A 28 0.11 -11.50 0.54
CA ILE A 28 -0.07 -11.65 1.99
C ILE A 28 1.05 -10.92 2.75
N GLU A 29 2.30 -11.03 2.28
CA GLU A 29 3.43 -10.32 2.86
C GLU A 29 3.30 -8.81 2.70
N TRP A 30 2.83 -8.32 1.56
CA TRP A 30 2.57 -6.91 1.33
C TRP A 30 1.55 -6.35 2.32
N GLU A 31 0.40 -7.00 2.47
CA GLU A 31 -0.64 -6.58 3.42
C GLU A 31 -0.08 -6.49 4.84
N LYS A 32 0.60 -7.54 5.28
CA LYS A 32 1.19 -7.61 6.62
C LYS A 32 2.17 -6.44 6.84
N ASN A 33 3.07 -6.22 5.89
CA ASN A 33 4.07 -5.15 5.99
C ASN A 33 3.43 -3.77 5.95
N PHE A 34 2.46 -3.54 5.06
CA PHE A 34 1.74 -2.28 4.97
C PHE A 34 0.98 -1.96 6.28
N ARG A 35 0.34 -2.97 6.90
CA ARG A 35 -0.33 -2.81 8.21
C ARG A 35 0.65 -2.43 9.33
N GLU A 36 1.89 -2.92 9.30
CA GLU A 36 2.91 -2.50 10.27
C GLU A 36 3.44 -1.10 9.97
N VAL A 37 3.71 -0.79 8.70
CA VAL A 37 4.15 0.54 8.25
C VAL A 37 3.11 1.59 8.62
N ILE A 38 1.83 1.39 8.30
CA ILE A 38 0.79 2.39 8.51
C ILE A 38 0.56 2.70 9.99
N LYS A 39 0.86 1.79 10.93
CA LYS A 39 0.78 2.07 12.38
C LYS A 39 1.75 3.17 12.81
N THR A 40 2.93 3.23 12.21
CA THR A 40 4.01 4.16 12.58
C THR A 40 4.33 5.20 11.50
N TYR A 41 3.61 5.14 10.37
CA TYR A 41 3.82 6.00 9.22
C TYR A 41 3.78 7.48 9.62
N LYS A 42 4.89 8.16 9.32
CA LYS A 42 4.96 9.61 9.40
C LYS A 42 4.28 10.13 8.15
N ASP A 43 3.21 10.88 8.34
CA ASP A 43 2.33 11.32 7.27
C ASP A 43 2.60 12.81 6.93
N PRO A 44 3.63 13.12 6.11
CA PRO A 44 3.98 14.49 5.79
C PRO A 44 2.90 15.21 4.98
N LYS A 45 2.08 14.46 4.23
CA LYS A 45 1.05 14.99 3.33
C LYS A 45 -0.34 15.03 3.98
N GLY A 46 -0.49 14.52 5.20
CA GLY A 46 -1.79 14.47 5.88
C GLY A 46 -2.78 13.49 5.25
N ARG A 47 -2.31 12.44 4.56
CA ARG A 47 -3.09 11.41 3.86
C ARG A 47 -3.66 10.35 4.79
N VAL A 48 -3.12 10.15 5.98
CA VAL A 48 -3.57 9.15 6.96
C VAL A 48 -4.39 9.82 8.05
N LYS A 49 -5.70 9.55 8.07
CA LYS A 49 -6.62 10.05 9.10
C LYS A 49 -6.88 8.96 10.12
N ARG A 50 -6.54 9.22 11.38
CA ARG A 50 -6.79 8.31 12.50
C ARG A 50 -8.01 8.82 13.28
N GLU A 51 -9.09 8.06 13.25
CA GLU A 51 -10.36 8.41 13.89
C GLU A 51 -10.74 7.33 14.89
N LYS A 52 -10.62 7.57 16.20
CA LYS A 52 -10.94 6.65 17.32
C LYS A 52 -10.49 5.18 17.11
N ASN A 53 -11.24 4.40 16.33
CA ASN A 53 -11.00 2.98 16.07
C ASN A 53 -10.70 2.64 14.59
N SER A 54 -10.74 3.61 13.68
CA SER A 54 -10.53 3.41 12.25
C SER A 54 -9.38 4.26 11.73
N ILE A 55 -8.73 3.75 10.69
CA ILE A 55 -7.74 4.47 9.90
C ILE A 55 -8.34 4.66 8.51
N TYR A 56 -8.21 5.86 7.97
CA TYR A 56 -8.63 6.17 6.61
C TYR A 56 -7.46 6.72 5.80
N ILE A 57 -7.40 6.34 4.54
CA ILE A 57 -6.44 6.81 3.56
C ILE A 57 -7.13 7.81 2.64
N VAL A 58 -6.60 9.02 2.59
CA VAL A 58 -7.05 10.09 1.69
C VAL A 58 -6.18 10.05 0.46
N LEU A 59 -6.82 9.78 -0.68
CA LEU A 59 -6.20 9.78 -1.99
C LEU A 59 -6.70 11.00 -2.78
N GLU A 60 -5.90 11.49 -3.71
CA GLU A 60 -6.35 12.48 -4.69
C GLU A 60 -7.38 11.84 -5.63
N ASP A 61 -7.02 10.71 -6.23
CA ASP A 61 -7.86 9.88 -7.09
C ASP A 61 -7.43 8.40 -7.06
N GLU A 62 -8.08 7.57 -7.89
CA GLU A 62 -7.82 6.13 -7.99
C GLU A 62 -6.42 5.80 -8.53
N SER A 63 -5.76 6.74 -9.21
CA SER A 63 -4.42 6.51 -9.76
C SER A 63 -3.36 6.25 -8.69
N GLU A 64 -3.63 6.70 -7.47
CA GLU A 64 -2.74 6.45 -6.34
C GLU A 64 -2.73 4.97 -5.91
N ILE A 65 -3.81 4.23 -6.18
CA ILE A 65 -3.90 2.78 -5.95
C ILE A 65 -2.96 2.09 -6.93
N PHE A 66 -3.11 2.37 -8.23
CA PHE A 66 -2.23 1.82 -9.27
C PHE A 66 -0.76 2.19 -9.02
N ARG A 67 -0.47 3.42 -8.60
CA ARG A 67 0.91 3.86 -8.28
C ARG A 67 1.56 3.00 -7.21
N VAL A 68 0.84 2.68 -6.14
CA VAL A 68 1.38 1.84 -5.05
C VAL A 68 1.57 0.40 -5.54
N ALA A 69 0.63 -0.11 -6.34
CA ALA A 69 0.73 -1.44 -6.95
C ALA A 69 1.94 -1.54 -7.91
N ASP A 70 2.08 -0.61 -8.85
CA ASP A 70 3.19 -0.51 -9.81
C ASP A 70 4.55 -0.39 -9.11
N GLN A 71 4.62 0.39 -8.03
CA GLN A 71 5.85 0.55 -7.25
C GLN A 71 6.24 -0.76 -6.55
N TYR A 72 5.27 -1.50 -6.02
CA TYR A 72 5.54 -2.79 -5.42
C TYR A 72 5.95 -3.83 -6.47
N PHE A 73 5.27 -3.87 -7.61
CA PHE A 73 5.65 -4.70 -8.75
C PHE A 73 7.09 -4.45 -9.19
N SER A 74 7.45 -3.17 -9.40
CA SER A 74 8.83 -2.79 -9.77
C SER A 74 9.86 -3.27 -8.75
N ALA A 75 9.51 -3.23 -7.46
CA ALA A 75 10.38 -3.70 -6.39
C ALA A 75 10.49 -5.23 -6.33
N VAL A 76 9.43 -5.97 -6.69
CA VAL A 76 9.47 -7.44 -6.80
C VAL A 76 10.33 -7.85 -7.99
N ASP A 77 10.10 -7.26 -9.17
CA ASP A 77 10.85 -7.55 -10.40
C ASP A 77 12.34 -7.20 -10.26
N GLY A 78 12.65 -6.11 -9.55
CA GLY A 78 14.01 -5.65 -9.31
C GLY A 78 14.74 -6.29 -8.12
N ASP A 79 14.10 -7.13 -7.31
CA ASP A 79 14.62 -7.60 -6.00
C ASP A 79 14.94 -6.44 -5.02
N GLU A 80 14.14 -5.36 -5.07
CA GLU A 80 14.29 -4.11 -4.30
C GLU A 80 13.17 -3.93 -3.23
N ILE A 81 12.56 -5.03 -2.77
CA ILE A 81 11.44 -4.99 -1.81
C ILE A 81 11.83 -4.25 -0.51
N LYS A 82 13.09 -4.37 -0.07
CA LYS A 82 13.56 -3.70 1.16
C LYS A 82 13.59 -2.18 0.99
N GLU A 83 14.07 -1.72 -0.15
CA GLU A 83 14.16 -0.33 -0.55
C GLU A 83 12.77 0.28 -0.69
N TYR A 84 11.83 -0.45 -1.30
CA TYR A 84 10.42 -0.08 -1.37
C TYR A 84 9.84 0.25 0.01
N TRP A 85 10.04 -0.62 1.01
CA TRP A 85 9.52 -0.37 2.36
C TRP A 85 10.28 0.74 3.10
N ALA A 86 11.59 0.83 2.93
CA ALA A 86 12.41 1.87 3.55
C ALA A 86 12.06 3.28 3.03
N GLY A 87 11.70 3.38 1.75
CA GLY A 87 11.32 4.61 1.06
C GLY A 87 9.81 4.82 0.93
N PHE A 88 8.99 3.98 1.57
CA PHE A 88 7.54 3.98 1.33
C PHE A 88 6.92 5.34 1.60
N GLN A 89 6.15 5.85 0.62
CA GLN A 89 5.40 7.08 0.74
C GLN A 89 4.01 6.94 0.10
N LEU A 90 3.01 7.15 0.94
CA LEU A 90 1.66 7.54 0.52
C LEU A 90 1.73 8.93 -0.09
#